data_AF-A0A3N5GRQ3-F1
#
_entry.id   AF-A0A3N5GRQ3-F1
#
_cell.length_a   1.000
_cell.length_b   1.000
_cell.length_c   1.000
_cell.angle_alpha   90.00
_cell.angle_beta   90.00
_cell.angle_gamma   90.00
#
_symmetry.space_group_name_H-M   'P 1'
#
loop_
_entity.id
_entity.type
_entity.pdbx_description
1 polymer ?
#
loop_
_entity_poly.entity_id
_entity_poly.type
_entity_poly.pdbx_seq_one_letter_code
_entity_poly.pdbx_strand_id
1 'polypeptide(L)'
;MKLFRTLAFVMVVLSLMLAACAPAATPAPEPTQAPEPTAVPPTAAPEPTAEPTAEPAPAGLTCAEPVKVGLITDASGALAIYGAHILRSFMLGMEYVAGAPGSAGEKFDLKVVQENTFKVDNCEIQVFVRDDGSNPENTATIARELIDVQKVNILVGTVSSGATATLQGIALESKIPLIVAPAAANDITGVNFNEYTFRTSRNNYQDAMNECSYLVKTYKTFVQIAPDYAFGRGSAAAFRDACTLGGATFVADDIFAPLDTTDFTTYMEQIANSGAESYIVSWAGGGFVPLMQAAKDQGVTDTMALGATFIDNTLMPVWYGNAVGSTSGIIYHYSAPKNPINDFLVKNTKPRYGVNPDLFDADGMNAAIMLVEALKLTSGDTSGAALIKVMEGMTFEGPKGTIYIRPEDHVAIQDMYILKLLNVTDAEAGFYEYVDTTRPEPPCLLPEALKARCGSLPYGNLSGK
;
A
#
# COMPACT_ATOMS: atom_id res chain seq x y z
N MET A 1 -12.42 34.53 44.60
CA MET A 1 -11.68 34.48 45.90
C MET A 1 -11.34 33.02 46.15
N LYS A 2 -10.08 32.60 46.39
CA LYS A 2 -9.25 32.79 47.62
C LYS A 2 -9.95 32.14 48.84
N LEU A 3 -9.34 31.27 49.67
CA LEU A 3 -7.91 30.97 49.89
C LEU A 3 -7.66 29.60 50.62
N PHE A 4 -6.37 29.22 50.73
CA PHE A 4 -5.73 28.06 51.43
C PHE A 4 -5.94 26.67 50.78
N ARG A 5 -4.93 25.80 50.52
CA ARG A 5 -3.44 25.84 50.52
C ARG A 5 -2.62 25.68 51.84
N THR A 6 -1.63 24.76 51.76
CA THR A 6 -0.35 24.61 52.52
C THR A 6 -0.31 23.75 53.80
N LEU A 7 0.41 22.61 53.76
CA LEU A 7 1.63 22.40 54.54
C LEU A 7 2.51 21.27 53.95
N ALA A 8 3.83 21.35 54.14
CA ALA A 8 4.81 20.38 53.65
C ALA A 8 6.07 20.34 54.55
N PHE A 9 6.81 19.22 54.45
CA PHE A 9 8.27 19.09 54.58
C PHE A 9 9.00 19.36 55.93
N VAL A 10 9.50 18.26 56.55
CA VAL A 10 10.48 18.12 57.66
C VAL A 10 10.99 16.65 57.59
N MET A 11 12.27 16.22 57.76
CA MET A 11 13.63 16.82 57.79
C MET A 11 14.64 15.73 57.26
N VAL A 12 15.75 16.06 56.58
CA VAL A 12 17.16 16.13 57.11
C VAL A 12 17.61 14.87 57.88
N VAL A 13 18.52 13.97 57.42
CA VAL A 13 19.89 14.03 56.84
C VAL A 13 21.01 14.38 57.85
N LEU A 14 21.84 13.40 58.24
CA LEU A 14 23.25 13.50 58.73
C LEU A 14 23.84 12.06 58.73
N SER A 15 24.95 11.74 58.03
CA SER A 15 26.36 11.71 58.51
C SER A 15 26.66 10.66 59.61
N LEU A 16 27.82 9.98 59.73
CA LEU A 16 29.03 9.77 58.90
C LEU A 16 29.83 8.58 59.55
N MET A 17 30.69 7.91 58.76
CA MET A 17 31.87 7.07 59.13
C MET A 17 32.22 6.73 60.61
N LEU A 18 32.52 5.45 60.93
CA LEU A 18 33.91 4.90 61.13
C LEU A 18 33.99 3.49 61.78
N ALA A 19 35.01 2.74 61.33
CA ALA A 19 35.84 1.74 62.03
C ALA A 19 35.28 0.39 62.60
N ALA A 20 35.74 -0.69 61.96
CA ALA A 20 36.41 -1.88 62.53
C ALA A 20 35.73 -2.78 63.59
N CYS A 21 35.52 -4.06 63.24
CA CYS A 21 36.40 -5.17 63.67
C CYS A 21 36.07 -6.48 62.96
N ALA A 22 37.09 -7.31 62.70
CA ALA A 22 36.97 -8.63 62.06
C ALA A 22 37.42 -9.76 63.02
N PRO A 23 36.96 -11.01 62.85
CA PRO A 23 37.62 -12.20 63.40
C PRO A 23 38.68 -12.77 62.44
N ALA A 24 39.67 -13.47 62.99
CA ALA A 24 40.90 -13.90 62.31
C ALA A 24 40.83 -15.30 61.65
N ALA A 25 41.88 -15.62 60.89
CA ALA A 25 42.01 -16.78 60.01
C ALA A 25 42.74 -18.00 60.63
N THR A 26 42.80 -19.09 59.86
CA THR A 26 43.65 -20.28 60.05
C THR A 26 44.08 -20.83 58.67
N PRO A 27 45.15 -21.65 58.55
CA PRO A 27 46.35 -21.17 57.86
C PRO A 27 46.71 -21.91 56.57
N ALA A 28 47.61 -21.31 55.78
CA ALA A 28 48.22 -21.91 54.59
C ALA A 28 49.53 -22.67 54.94
N PRO A 29 49.89 -23.73 54.19
CA PRO A 29 51.20 -24.38 54.27
C PRO A 29 52.28 -23.69 53.39
N GLU A 30 53.54 -23.90 53.77
CA GLU A 30 54.75 -23.29 53.19
C GLU A 30 55.31 -23.99 51.93
N PRO A 31 56.26 -23.37 51.20
CA PRO A 31 56.60 -23.74 49.82
C PRO A 31 57.69 -24.83 49.69
N THR A 32 57.72 -25.49 48.53
CA THR A 32 58.84 -26.36 48.09
C THR A 32 59.48 -25.77 46.83
N GLN A 33 60.82 -25.80 46.75
CA GLN A 33 61.59 -25.25 45.63
C GLN A 33 61.43 -26.05 44.32
N ALA A 34 61.70 -25.37 43.20
CA ALA A 34 61.49 -25.89 41.84
C ALA A 34 62.67 -26.77 41.35
N PRO A 35 62.40 -27.78 40.50
CA PRO A 35 63.39 -28.38 39.60
C PRO A 35 63.58 -27.51 38.34
N GLU A 36 64.76 -27.59 37.72
CA GLU A 36 65.09 -26.88 36.48
C GLU A 36 64.28 -27.39 35.26
N PRO A 37 63.98 -26.52 34.27
CA PRO A 37 63.25 -26.92 33.09
C PRO A 37 64.13 -27.72 32.10
N THR A 38 63.78 -28.99 31.88
CA THR A 38 64.25 -29.75 30.72
C THR A 38 63.66 -29.15 29.45
N ALA A 39 64.49 -28.89 28.43
CA ALA A 39 64.07 -28.27 27.18
C ALA A 39 62.98 -29.07 26.43
N VAL A 40 61.89 -28.39 26.08
CA VAL A 40 60.81 -28.89 25.22
C VAL A 40 61.11 -28.45 23.76
N PRO A 41 60.85 -29.28 22.73
CA PRO A 41 61.08 -28.89 21.34
C PRO A 41 60.23 -27.67 20.91
N PRO A 42 60.65 -26.90 19.88
CA PRO A 42 59.91 -25.73 19.44
C PRO A 42 58.53 -26.12 18.89
N THR A 43 57.48 -25.65 19.54
CA THR A 43 56.11 -25.67 19.03
C THR A 43 56.05 -24.89 17.72
N ALA A 44 55.38 -25.45 16.70
CA ALA A 44 55.13 -24.75 15.44
C ALA A 44 54.38 -23.43 15.69
N ALA A 45 54.69 -22.41 14.90
CA ALA A 45 54.01 -21.13 14.98
C ALA A 45 52.49 -21.30 14.72
N PRO A 46 51.61 -20.57 15.43
CA PRO A 46 50.19 -20.57 15.11
C PRO A 46 49.99 -20.02 13.70
N GLU A 47 49.19 -20.71 12.90
CA GLU A 47 48.73 -20.20 11.60
C GLU A 47 47.98 -18.88 11.81
N PRO A 48 48.09 -17.92 10.88
CA PRO A 48 47.39 -16.65 11.01
C PRO A 48 45.88 -16.91 10.99
N THR A 49 45.20 -16.59 12.10
CA THR A 49 43.75 -16.55 12.17
C THR A 49 43.24 -15.68 11.03
N ALA A 50 42.48 -16.27 10.10
CA ALA A 50 41.88 -15.53 9.01
C ALA A 50 41.05 -14.37 9.58
N GLU A 51 41.28 -13.16 9.08
CA GLU A 51 40.42 -12.01 9.38
C GLU A 51 38.97 -12.37 9.02
N PRO A 52 37.97 -11.89 9.77
CA PRO A 52 36.59 -12.09 9.37
C PRO A 52 36.40 -11.40 8.02
N THR A 53 36.25 -12.19 6.96
CA THR A 53 35.99 -11.71 5.60
C THR A 53 34.81 -10.75 5.68
N ALA A 54 35.06 -9.47 5.42
CA ALA A 54 34.00 -8.50 5.36
C ALA A 54 32.96 -8.99 4.36
N GLU A 55 31.72 -9.15 4.82
CA GLU A 55 30.58 -9.43 3.95
C GLU A 55 30.60 -8.36 2.85
N PRO A 56 30.66 -8.76 1.56
CA PRO A 56 30.80 -7.79 0.49
C PRO A 56 29.59 -6.85 0.57
N ALA A 57 29.86 -5.54 0.66
CA ALA A 57 28.81 -4.54 0.58
C ALA A 57 27.93 -4.86 -0.65
N PRO A 58 26.59 -4.83 -0.52
CA PRO A 58 25.69 -5.29 -1.56
C PRO A 58 26.06 -4.61 -2.87
N ALA A 59 26.35 -5.41 -3.90
CA ALA A 59 26.81 -4.90 -5.18
C ALA A 59 25.75 -3.97 -5.76
N GLY A 60 26.11 -2.70 -5.97
CA GLY A 60 25.18 -1.69 -6.51
C GLY A 60 24.63 -2.12 -7.87
N LEU A 61 23.40 -1.69 -8.16
CA LEU A 61 22.66 -2.14 -9.34
C LEU A 61 23.46 -1.85 -10.62
N THR A 62 23.69 -2.89 -11.42
CA THR A 62 24.42 -2.80 -12.68
C THR A 62 23.64 -3.57 -13.72
N CYS A 63 23.33 -2.95 -14.86
CA CYS A 63 22.73 -3.63 -16.01
C CYS A 63 23.58 -3.38 -17.26
N ALA A 64 23.74 -4.42 -18.08
CA ALA A 64 24.56 -4.36 -19.30
C ALA A 64 23.87 -3.58 -20.43
N GLU A 65 22.54 -3.61 -20.45
CA GLU A 65 21.65 -2.87 -21.34
C GLU A 65 20.60 -2.15 -20.47
N PRO A 66 20.03 -1.01 -20.91
CA PRO A 66 18.99 -0.32 -20.16
C PRO A 66 17.77 -1.20 -19.87
N VAL A 67 17.32 -1.22 -18.61
CA VAL A 67 16.09 -1.91 -18.23
C VAL A 67 14.90 -1.10 -18.71
N LYS A 68 13.99 -1.73 -19.45
CA LYS A 68 12.83 -1.07 -20.05
C LYS A 68 11.55 -1.41 -19.30
N VAL A 69 10.81 -0.37 -18.90
CA VAL A 69 9.58 -0.49 -18.11
C VAL A 69 8.43 0.13 -18.89
N GLY A 70 7.34 -0.61 -19.07
CA GLY A 70 6.11 -0.09 -19.66
C GLY A 70 5.13 0.34 -18.57
N LEU A 71 4.90 1.64 -18.40
CA LEU A 71 3.90 2.19 -17.49
C LEU A 71 2.61 2.51 -18.26
N ILE A 72 1.56 1.75 -18.00
CA ILE A 72 0.21 2.01 -18.51
C ILE A 72 -0.60 2.67 -17.40
N THR A 73 -1.27 3.77 -17.72
CA THR A 73 -2.10 4.54 -16.78
C THR A 73 -3.30 5.17 -17.50
N ASP A 74 -4.23 5.71 -16.73
CA ASP A 74 -5.43 6.39 -17.22
C ASP A 74 -5.17 7.91 -17.17
N ALA A 75 -4.61 8.49 -18.24
CA ALA A 75 -4.45 9.95 -18.35
C ALA A 75 -5.68 10.63 -18.99
N SER A 76 -6.58 9.84 -19.55
CA SER A 76 -7.92 10.22 -20.02
C SER A 76 -8.98 9.23 -19.52
N GLY A 77 -10.24 9.37 -19.95
CA GLY A 77 -11.33 8.51 -19.51
C GLY A 77 -11.90 8.83 -18.11
N ALA A 78 -12.75 7.94 -17.61
CA ALA A 78 -13.53 8.16 -16.38
C ALA A 78 -12.69 8.13 -15.08
N LEU A 79 -11.48 7.57 -15.14
CA LEU A 79 -10.56 7.43 -14.01
C LEU A 79 -9.33 8.37 -14.11
N ALA A 80 -9.34 9.33 -15.04
CA ALA A 80 -8.21 10.22 -15.34
C ALA A 80 -7.61 10.94 -14.11
N ILE A 81 -8.45 11.28 -13.13
CA ILE A 81 -8.02 11.86 -11.85
C ILE A 81 -7.04 10.94 -11.10
N TYR A 82 -7.27 9.63 -11.08
CA TYR A 82 -6.44 8.67 -10.36
C TYR A 82 -5.21 8.24 -11.16
N GLY A 83 -5.28 8.14 -12.49
CA GLY A 83 -4.08 7.88 -13.30
C GLY A 83 -3.05 9.01 -13.23
N ALA A 84 -3.49 10.25 -12.96
CA ALA A 84 -2.61 11.36 -12.60
C ALA A 84 -1.91 11.18 -11.24
N HIS A 85 -2.43 10.35 -10.32
CA HIS A 85 -1.77 10.00 -9.06
C HIS A 85 -0.62 9.02 -9.32
N ILE A 86 -0.88 7.99 -10.13
CA ILE A 86 0.12 6.99 -10.51
C ILE A 86 1.25 7.62 -11.31
N LEU A 87 0.90 8.46 -12.28
CA LEU A 87 1.88 9.10 -13.16
C LEU A 87 2.89 9.94 -12.37
N ARG A 88 2.41 10.79 -11.45
CA ARG A 88 3.31 11.64 -10.65
C ARG A 88 4.08 10.84 -9.60
N SER A 89 3.41 9.91 -8.89
CA SER A 89 4.02 9.18 -7.78
C SER A 89 4.99 8.08 -8.21
N PHE A 90 4.75 7.40 -9.33
CA PHE A 90 5.71 6.46 -9.90
C PHE A 90 7.00 7.19 -10.30
N MET A 91 6.89 8.35 -10.96
CA MET A 91 8.05 9.16 -11.34
C MET A 91 8.80 9.72 -10.12
N LEU A 92 8.09 10.13 -9.07
CA LEU A 92 8.71 10.52 -7.79
C LEU A 92 9.33 9.33 -7.04
N GLY A 93 8.77 8.13 -7.16
CA GLY A 93 9.35 6.90 -6.61
C GLY A 93 10.63 6.50 -7.32
N MET A 94 10.66 6.59 -8.66
CA MET A 94 11.87 6.40 -9.46
C MET A 94 12.94 7.45 -9.14
N GLU A 95 12.56 8.72 -8.96
CA GLU A 95 13.48 9.78 -8.49
C GLU A 95 14.01 9.48 -7.08
N TYR A 96 13.17 9.02 -6.16
CA TYR A 96 13.55 8.69 -4.78
C TYR A 96 14.63 7.60 -4.74
N VAL A 97 14.46 6.51 -5.51
CA VAL A 97 15.44 5.41 -5.54
C VAL A 97 16.67 5.69 -6.41
N ALA A 98 16.57 6.59 -7.39
CA ALA A 98 17.71 7.07 -8.18
C ALA A 98 18.52 8.18 -7.48
N GLY A 99 17.91 8.89 -6.52
CA GLY A 99 18.49 10.07 -5.88
C GLY A 99 18.53 11.33 -6.76
N ALA A 100 17.97 11.29 -7.98
CA ALA A 100 17.92 12.39 -8.92
C ALA A 100 16.72 12.28 -9.89
N PRO A 101 16.16 13.40 -10.39
CA PRO A 101 15.12 13.36 -11.41
C PRO A 101 15.59 12.67 -12.70
N GLY A 102 14.65 12.06 -13.42
CA GLY A 102 14.93 11.44 -14.72
C GLY A 102 15.12 12.45 -15.85
N SER A 103 15.33 11.96 -17.08
CA SER A 103 15.56 12.76 -18.29
C SER A 103 14.42 13.73 -18.63
N ALA A 104 13.19 13.49 -18.16
CA ALA A 104 12.06 14.42 -18.28
C ALA A 104 12.13 15.62 -17.30
N GLY A 105 13.10 15.64 -16.39
CA GLY A 105 13.24 16.65 -15.33
C GLY A 105 12.33 16.39 -14.12
N GLU A 106 12.19 17.39 -13.25
CA GLU A 106 11.47 17.27 -11.97
C GLU A 106 9.97 16.97 -12.13
N LYS A 107 9.36 17.38 -13.26
CA LYS A 107 7.92 17.24 -13.50
C LYS A 107 7.68 16.49 -14.80
N PHE A 108 7.13 15.29 -14.70
CA PHE A 108 6.66 14.54 -15.85
C PHE A 108 5.29 15.05 -16.31
N ASP A 109 5.11 15.24 -17.62
CA ASP A 109 3.82 15.53 -18.26
C ASP A 109 3.69 14.67 -19.52
N LEU A 110 2.75 13.72 -19.50
CA LEU A 110 2.52 12.77 -20.60
C LEU A 110 2.13 13.46 -21.93
N LYS A 111 1.64 14.70 -21.88
CA LYS A 111 1.30 15.50 -23.06
C LYS A 111 2.53 16.10 -23.74
N VAL A 112 3.67 16.14 -23.05
CA VAL A 112 4.93 16.72 -23.51
C VAL A 112 5.94 15.63 -23.87
N VAL A 113 6.02 14.56 -23.06
CA VAL A 113 6.99 13.49 -23.23
C VAL A 113 6.38 12.14 -22.79
N GLN A 114 6.72 11.06 -23.50
CA GLN A 114 6.20 9.70 -23.23
C GLN A 114 7.28 8.75 -22.68
N GLU A 115 8.48 9.25 -22.45
CA GLU A 115 9.64 8.47 -22.00
C GLU A 115 10.35 9.22 -20.86
N ASN A 116 10.81 8.49 -19.85
CA ASN A 116 11.63 9.05 -18.78
C ASN A 116 12.74 8.07 -18.39
N THR A 117 13.98 8.55 -18.42
CA THR A 117 15.16 7.72 -18.16
C THR A 117 15.77 8.09 -16.82
N PHE A 118 15.89 7.11 -15.94
CA PHE A 118 16.51 7.23 -14.63
C PHE A 118 17.84 6.47 -14.60
N LYS A 119 18.76 6.89 -13.74
CA LYS A 119 19.99 6.14 -13.46
C LYS A 119 20.01 5.75 -11.98
N VAL A 120 20.02 4.45 -11.72
CA VAL A 120 20.16 3.87 -10.37
C VAL A 120 21.50 3.14 -10.34
N ASP A 121 22.40 3.57 -9.46
CA ASP A 121 23.80 3.10 -9.41
C ASP A 121 24.50 3.13 -10.79
N ASN A 122 24.78 1.96 -11.37
CA ASN A 122 25.39 1.78 -12.68
C ASN A 122 24.40 1.25 -13.73
N CYS A 123 23.10 1.32 -13.46
CA CYS A 123 22.05 0.87 -14.37
C CYS A 123 21.18 2.03 -14.86
N GLU A 124 20.83 1.99 -16.15
CA GLU A 124 19.85 2.88 -16.76
C GLU A 124 18.47 2.19 -16.79
N ILE A 125 17.42 2.91 -16.40
CA ILE A 125 16.03 2.43 -16.42
C ILE A 125 15.20 3.40 -17.27
N GLN A 126 14.67 2.90 -18.39
CA GLN A 126 13.85 3.63 -19.35
C GLN A 126 12.37 3.32 -19.14
N VAL A 127 11.58 4.33 -18.76
CA VAL A 127 10.14 4.20 -18.51
C VAL A 127 9.35 4.73 -19.71
N PHE A 128 8.66 3.84 -20.42
CA PHE A 128 7.77 4.16 -21.55
C PHE A 128 6.34 4.28 -21.02
N VAL A 129 5.74 5.46 -21.14
CA VAL A 129 4.42 5.76 -20.58
C VAL A 129 3.35 5.80 -21.67
N ARG A 130 2.19 5.22 -21.38
CA ARG A 130 1.04 5.16 -22.30
C ARG A 130 -0.28 5.39 -21.55
N ASP A 131 -1.23 6.05 -22.23
CA ASP A 131 -2.60 6.27 -21.76
C ASP A 131 -3.54 5.25 -22.41
N ASP A 132 -4.22 4.41 -21.63
CA ASP A 132 -5.24 3.48 -22.14
C ASP A 132 -6.68 4.04 -22.10
N GLY A 133 -6.90 5.16 -21.40
CA GLY A 133 -8.21 5.79 -21.25
C GLY A 133 -9.24 4.94 -20.49
N SER A 134 -8.80 4.10 -19.55
CA SER A 134 -9.59 3.08 -18.83
C SER A 134 -10.13 1.94 -19.71
N ASN A 135 -9.67 1.80 -20.95
CA ASN A 135 -10.28 0.92 -21.96
C ASN A 135 -9.46 -0.38 -22.20
N PRO A 136 -10.05 -1.58 -22.00
CA PRO A 136 -9.36 -2.86 -22.18
C PRO A 136 -8.80 -3.14 -23.60
N GLU A 137 -9.46 -2.66 -24.67
CA GLU A 137 -8.99 -2.86 -26.06
C GLU A 137 -7.77 -1.98 -26.37
N ASN A 138 -7.78 -0.72 -25.88
CA ASN A 138 -6.61 0.15 -25.91
C ASN A 138 -5.46 -0.47 -25.11
N THR A 139 -5.75 -0.95 -23.90
CA THR A 139 -4.76 -1.64 -23.03
C THR A 139 -4.11 -2.82 -23.76
N ALA A 140 -4.91 -3.63 -24.46
CA ALA A 140 -4.44 -4.77 -25.23
C ALA A 140 -3.55 -4.41 -26.43
N THR A 141 -3.80 -3.24 -27.03
CA THR A 141 -3.01 -2.70 -28.14
C THR A 141 -1.70 -2.10 -27.65
N ILE A 142 -1.78 -1.30 -26.57
CA ILE A 142 -0.67 -0.63 -25.91
C ILE A 142 0.31 -1.64 -25.31
N ALA A 143 -0.17 -2.66 -24.60
CA ALA A 143 0.67 -3.69 -24.01
C ALA A 143 1.51 -4.40 -25.09
N ARG A 144 0.89 -4.75 -26.23
CA ARG A 144 1.61 -5.34 -27.37
C ARG A 144 2.60 -4.38 -28.01
N GLU A 145 2.31 -3.08 -28.13
CA GLU A 145 3.31 -2.11 -28.59
C GLU A 145 4.53 -2.02 -27.66
N LEU A 146 4.30 -1.95 -26.35
CA LEU A 146 5.37 -1.92 -25.35
C LEU A 146 6.21 -3.22 -25.38
N ILE A 147 5.58 -4.39 -25.50
CA ILE A 147 6.25 -5.69 -25.53
C ILE A 147 6.96 -5.93 -26.87
N ASP A 148 6.29 -5.70 -28.00
CA ASP A 148 6.77 -6.09 -29.32
C ASP A 148 7.65 -5.02 -30.00
N VAL A 149 7.41 -3.73 -29.72
CA VAL A 149 8.17 -2.62 -30.31
C VAL A 149 9.21 -2.09 -29.33
N GLN A 150 8.79 -1.66 -28.13
CA GLN A 150 9.74 -1.09 -27.16
C GLN A 150 10.64 -2.15 -26.50
N LYS A 151 10.19 -3.41 -26.47
CA LYS A 151 10.84 -4.53 -25.78
C LYS A 151 10.97 -4.28 -24.28
N VAL A 152 9.88 -3.85 -23.64
CA VAL A 152 9.84 -3.71 -22.17
C VAL A 152 10.09 -5.05 -21.49
N ASN A 153 10.86 -5.02 -20.40
CA ASN A 153 11.13 -6.19 -19.58
C ASN A 153 10.08 -6.38 -18.48
N ILE A 154 9.46 -5.29 -18.04
CA ILE A 154 8.51 -5.23 -16.91
C ILE A 154 7.35 -4.30 -17.31
N LEU A 155 6.14 -4.66 -16.91
CA LEU A 155 4.94 -3.81 -17.03
C LEU A 155 4.50 -3.30 -15.66
N VAL A 156 3.97 -2.08 -15.63
CA VAL A 156 3.36 -1.45 -14.46
C VAL A 156 2.01 -0.86 -14.87
N GLY A 157 0.97 -1.13 -14.08
CA GLY A 157 -0.38 -0.60 -14.33
C GLY A 157 -1.50 -1.64 -14.14
N THR A 158 -2.77 -1.29 -14.37
CA THR A 158 -3.28 0.06 -14.72
C THR A 158 -4.39 0.45 -13.71
N VAL A 159 -5.10 1.56 -13.91
CA VAL A 159 -6.09 2.06 -12.92
C VAL A 159 -7.39 1.30 -12.98
N SER A 160 -7.93 1.08 -14.18
CA SER A 160 -9.10 0.25 -14.36
C SER A 160 -8.79 -1.23 -14.06
N SER A 161 -9.55 -1.84 -13.14
CA SER A 161 -9.42 -3.27 -12.85
C SER A 161 -9.84 -4.16 -14.03
N GLY A 162 -10.76 -3.69 -14.88
CA GLY A 162 -11.14 -4.40 -16.11
C GLY A 162 -10.01 -4.38 -17.15
N ALA A 163 -9.37 -3.22 -17.33
CA ALA A 163 -8.19 -3.09 -18.18
C ALA A 163 -7.01 -3.92 -17.65
N THR A 164 -6.81 -3.92 -16.32
CA THR A 164 -5.77 -4.71 -15.66
C THR A 164 -5.95 -6.22 -15.87
N ALA A 165 -7.18 -6.74 -15.87
CA ALA A 165 -7.43 -8.16 -16.19
C ALA A 165 -6.97 -8.53 -17.62
N THR A 166 -7.15 -7.62 -18.59
CA THR A 166 -6.61 -7.79 -19.96
C THR A 166 -5.10 -7.70 -19.99
N LEU A 167 -4.50 -6.73 -19.29
CA LEU A 167 -3.05 -6.58 -19.17
C LEU A 167 -2.39 -7.82 -18.54
N GLN A 168 -3.01 -8.36 -17.49
CA GLN A 168 -2.59 -9.57 -16.78
C GLN A 168 -2.51 -10.80 -17.70
N GLY A 169 -3.49 -10.98 -18.61
CA GLY A 169 -3.46 -12.06 -19.60
C GLY A 169 -2.30 -11.93 -20.59
N ILE A 170 -2.02 -10.71 -21.06
CA ILE A 170 -0.95 -10.43 -22.03
C ILE A 170 0.44 -10.54 -21.37
N ALA A 171 0.58 -10.08 -20.12
CA ALA A 171 1.78 -10.24 -19.31
C ALA A 171 2.14 -11.72 -19.12
N LEU A 172 1.14 -12.57 -18.80
CA LEU A 172 1.30 -14.02 -18.69
C LEU A 172 1.66 -14.68 -20.03
N GLU A 173 0.96 -14.34 -21.12
CA GLU A 173 1.26 -14.84 -22.48
C GLU A 173 2.72 -14.54 -22.87
N SER A 174 3.18 -13.33 -22.55
CA SER A 174 4.50 -12.81 -22.92
C SER A 174 5.61 -13.14 -21.91
N LYS A 175 5.26 -13.73 -20.76
CA LYS A 175 6.15 -14.02 -19.62
C LYS A 175 6.90 -12.78 -19.10
N ILE A 176 6.21 -11.64 -19.07
CA ILE A 176 6.72 -10.37 -18.58
C ILE A 176 6.06 -10.07 -17.24
N PRO A 177 6.82 -9.79 -16.15
CA PRO A 177 6.24 -9.41 -14.88
C PRO A 177 5.39 -8.15 -14.96
N LEU A 178 4.25 -8.17 -14.27
CA LEU A 178 3.32 -7.07 -14.13
C LEU A 178 3.23 -6.65 -12.66
N ILE A 179 3.54 -5.38 -12.36
CA ILE A 179 3.28 -4.76 -11.06
C ILE A 179 2.01 -3.92 -11.17
N VAL A 180 0.94 -4.42 -10.57
CA VAL A 180 -0.37 -3.75 -10.56
C VAL A 180 -0.39 -2.62 -9.54
N ALA A 181 -0.67 -1.43 -10.04
CA ALA A 181 -1.07 -0.27 -9.27
C ALA A 181 -2.00 0.59 -10.15
N PRO A 182 -3.13 1.10 -9.64
CA PRO A 182 -3.74 0.89 -8.33
C PRO A 182 -4.86 -0.16 -8.30
N ALA A 183 -5.16 -0.85 -9.41
CA ALA A 183 -6.36 -1.68 -9.53
C ALA A 183 -6.59 -2.61 -8.33
N ALA A 184 -7.80 -2.51 -7.74
CA ALA A 184 -8.13 -3.12 -6.45
C ALA A 184 -8.94 -4.42 -6.54
N ALA A 185 -9.41 -4.82 -7.73
CA ALA A 185 -10.23 -6.04 -7.86
C ALA A 185 -9.55 -7.27 -7.23
N ASN A 186 -10.30 -7.98 -6.39
CA ASN A 186 -9.87 -9.21 -5.73
C ASN A 186 -9.32 -10.24 -6.74
N ASP A 187 -10.03 -10.41 -7.86
CA ASP A 187 -9.75 -11.41 -8.90
C ASP A 187 -8.30 -11.39 -9.41
N ILE A 188 -7.65 -10.21 -9.49
CA ILE A 188 -6.27 -10.03 -9.98
C ILE A 188 -5.26 -10.89 -9.19
N THR A 189 -5.49 -11.09 -7.90
CA THR A 189 -4.71 -12.01 -7.01
C THR A 189 -5.61 -13.09 -6.42
N GLY A 190 -6.69 -13.42 -7.13
CA GLY A 190 -7.68 -14.42 -6.76
C GLY A 190 -7.90 -15.36 -7.93
N VAL A 191 -9.11 -15.37 -8.50
CA VAL A 191 -9.48 -16.27 -9.60
C VAL A 191 -8.66 -16.09 -10.89
N ASN A 192 -8.10 -14.90 -11.14
CA ASN A 192 -7.23 -14.62 -12.29
C ASN A 192 -5.72 -14.68 -11.96
N PHE A 193 -5.37 -15.11 -10.74
CA PHE A 193 -3.98 -15.16 -10.29
C PHE A 193 -3.08 -15.95 -11.26
N ASN A 194 -1.88 -15.41 -11.48
CA ASN A 194 -0.78 -16.10 -12.13
C ASN A 194 0.55 -15.58 -11.59
N GLU A 195 1.60 -16.40 -11.72
CA GLU A 195 2.92 -16.14 -11.16
C GLU A 195 3.61 -14.85 -11.67
N TYR A 196 3.22 -14.30 -12.83
CA TYR A 196 3.81 -13.08 -13.38
C TYR A 196 3.18 -11.79 -12.83
N THR A 197 2.07 -11.87 -12.09
CA THR A 197 1.36 -10.68 -11.60
C THR A 197 1.60 -10.46 -10.11
N PHE A 198 2.03 -9.26 -9.75
CA PHE A 198 2.15 -8.77 -8.39
C PHE A 198 1.32 -7.48 -8.25
N ARG A 199 0.98 -7.07 -7.03
CA ARG A 199 0.38 -5.74 -6.81
C ARG A 199 1.09 -4.99 -5.69
N THR A 200 1.21 -3.67 -5.82
CA THR A 200 1.51 -2.77 -4.69
C THR A 200 0.26 -2.07 -4.16
N SER A 201 -0.85 -2.12 -4.91
CA SER A 201 -2.16 -1.71 -4.43
C SER A 201 -2.72 -2.67 -3.39
N ARG A 202 -3.58 -2.11 -2.53
CA ARG A 202 -4.55 -2.88 -1.75
C ARG A 202 -5.61 -3.57 -2.63
N ASN A 203 -6.33 -4.54 -2.10
CA ASN A 203 -7.49 -5.16 -2.76
C ASN A 203 -8.83 -4.80 -2.07
N ASN A 204 -9.96 -5.19 -2.68
CA ASN A 204 -11.29 -4.89 -2.13
C ASN A 204 -11.49 -5.41 -0.70
N TYR A 205 -10.91 -6.56 -0.35
CA TYR A 205 -10.97 -7.08 1.03
C TYR A 205 -10.23 -6.18 2.01
N GLN A 206 -9.08 -5.62 1.64
CA GLN A 206 -8.36 -4.69 2.51
C GLN A 206 -9.17 -3.40 2.74
N ASP A 207 -9.77 -2.85 1.69
CA ASP A 207 -10.71 -1.71 1.79
C ASP A 207 -11.89 -2.04 2.73
N ALA A 208 -12.58 -3.17 2.49
CA ALA A 208 -13.72 -3.62 3.28
C ALA A 208 -13.37 -3.94 4.75
N MET A 209 -12.25 -4.61 5.01
CA MET A 209 -11.78 -4.91 6.36
C MET A 209 -11.46 -3.64 7.15
N ASN A 210 -10.79 -2.68 6.52
CA ASN A 210 -10.46 -1.39 7.14
C ASN A 210 -11.73 -0.64 7.53
N GLU A 211 -12.69 -0.49 6.60
CA GLU A 211 -13.92 0.27 6.84
C GLU A 211 -14.92 -0.46 7.77
N CYS A 212 -15.19 -1.75 7.55
CA CYS A 212 -16.07 -2.53 8.41
C CYS A 212 -15.54 -2.63 9.85
N SER A 213 -14.24 -2.44 10.10
CA SER A 213 -13.69 -2.34 11.46
C SER A 213 -14.30 -1.19 12.28
N TYR A 214 -14.86 -0.18 11.62
CA TYR A 214 -15.55 0.95 12.26
C TYR A 214 -17.06 0.95 12.02
N LEU A 215 -17.54 0.72 10.80
CA LEU A 215 -18.98 0.79 10.47
C LEU A 215 -19.85 -0.09 11.39
N VAL A 216 -19.44 -1.34 11.64
CA VAL A 216 -20.21 -2.30 12.45
C VAL A 216 -20.29 -1.95 13.94
N LYS A 217 -19.48 -0.99 14.41
CA LYS A 217 -19.58 -0.45 15.77
C LYS A 217 -20.77 0.50 15.92
N THR A 218 -21.14 1.18 14.83
CA THR A 218 -22.18 2.22 14.80
C THR A 218 -23.50 1.71 14.21
N TYR A 219 -23.43 0.94 13.14
CA TYR A 219 -24.61 0.45 12.39
C TYR A 219 -24.66 -1.08 12.38
N LYS A 220 -25.87 -1.64 12.27
CA LYS A 220 -26.16 -3.08 12.30
C LYS A 220 -26.82 -3.58 11.01
N THR A 221 -27.57 -2.73 10.31
CA THR A 221 -28.20 -3.09 9.04
C THR A 221 -27.65 -2.28 7.88
N PHE A 222 -27.31 -2.97 6.79
CA PHE A 222 -26.70 -2.37 5.60
C PHE A 222 -27.47 -2.72 4.31
N VAL A 223 -27.37 -1.82 3.34
CA VAL A 223 -27.53 -2.10 1.90
C VAL A 223 -26.25 -1.60 1.21
N GLN A 224 -25.98 -1.99 -0.03
CA GLN A 224 -24.80 -1.48 -0.75
C GLN A 224 -25.04 -1.27 -2.24
N ILE A 225 -24.34 -0.28 -2.80
CA ILE A 225 -24.32 0.04 -4.23
C ILE A 225 -22.88 0.05 -4.75
N ALA A 226 -22.69 -0.57 -5.92
CA ALA A 226 -21.40 -0.68 -6.59
C ALA A 226 -21.55 -0.68 -8.13
N PRO A 227 -20.49 -0.35 -8.89
CA PRO A 227 -20.52 -0.42 -10.35
C PRO A 227 -20.48 -1.88 -10.83
N ASP A 228 -21.21 -2.19 -11.91
CA ASP A 228 -21.31 -3.54 -12.47
C ASP A 228 -20.07 -3.94 -13.29
N TYR A 229 -18.95 -4.14 -12.58
CA TYR A 229 -17.73 -4.75 -13.11
C TYR A 229 -16.87 -5.34 -11.98
N ALA A 230 -15.72 -5.92 -12.31
CA ALA A 230 -14.86 -6.67 -11.39
C ALA A 230 -14.55 -5.95 -10.06
N PHE A 231 -14.26 -4.64 -10.09
CA PHE A 231 -14.02 -3.87 -8.86
C PHE A 231 -15.27 -3.80 -7.98
N GLY A 232 -16.43 -3.40 -8.53
CA GLY A 232 -17.64 -3.19 -7.74
C GLY A 232 -18.25 -4.50 -7.23
N ARG A 233 -18.22 -5.56 -8.04
CA ARG A 233 -18.63 -6.92 -7.60
C ARG A 233 -17.67 -7.48 -6.54
N GLY A 234 -16.37 -7.26 -6.70
CA GLY A 234 -15.36 -7.62 -5.70
C GLY A 234 -15.53 -6.87 -4.37
N SER A 235 -15.82 -5.56 -4.43
CA SER A 235 -16.16 -4.75 -3.25
C SER A 235 -17.43 -5.24 -2.57
N ALA A 236 -18.53 -5.43 -3.31
CA ALA A 236 -19.79 -5.88 -2.72
C ALA A 236 -19.63 -7.21 -1.97
N ALA A 237 -18.93 -8.20 -2.56
CA ALA A 237 -18.62 -9.46 -1.90
C ALA A 237 -17.76 -9.26 -0.63
N ALA A 238 -16.72 -8.43 -0.71
CA ALA A 238 -15.79 -8.18 0.40
C ALA A 238 -16.44 -7.43 1.57
N PHE A 239 -17.23 -6.39 1.31
CA PHE A 239 -18.01 -5.67 2.33
C PHE A 239 -19.07 -6.56 2.97
N ARG A 240 -19.75 -7.38 2.17
CA ARG A 240 -20.75 -8.34 2.66
C ARG A 240 -20.12 -9.34 3.62
N ASP A 241 -18.94 -9.88 3.32
CA ASP A 241 -18.21 -10.77 4.22
C ASP A 241 -17.68 -10.03 5.46
N ALA A 242 -16.88 -8.97 5.28
CA ALA A 242 -16.22 -8.26 6.38
C ALA A 242 -17.19 -7.66 7.41
N CYS A 243 -18.28 -7.01 6.96
CA CYS A 243 -19.26 -6.44 7.88
C CYS A 243 -20.15 -7.52 8.52
N THR A 244 -20.46 -8.63 7.83
CA THR A 244 -21.19 -9.76 8.44
C THR A 244 -20.34 -10.47 9.50
N LEU A 245 -19.04 -10.65 9.25
CA LEU A 245 -18.09 -11.16 10.25
C LEU A 245 -17.98 -10.21 11.47
N GLY A 246 -18.11 -8.90 11.23
CA GLY A 246 -18.25 -7.87 12.26
C GLY A 246 -19.59 -7.85 13.01
N GLY A 247 -20.52 -8.77 12.69
CA GLY A 247 -21.82 -8.91 13.35
C GLY A 247 -22.93 -8.01 12.81
N ALA A 248 -22.78 -7.47 11.59
CA ALA A 248 -23.84 -6.75 10.89
C ALA A 248 -24.69 -7.68 9.99
N THR A 249 -25.73 -7.13 9.36
CA THR A 249 -26.60 -7.84 8.43
C THR A 249 -26.94 -6.96 7.23
N PHE A 250 -26.85 -7.52 6.03
CA PHE A 250 -27.32 -6.87 4.82
C PHE A 250 -28.80 -7.20 4.63
N VAL A 251 -29.67 -6.19 4.64
CA VAL A 251 -31.14 -6.34 4.64
C VAL A 251 -31.77 -6.35 3.24
N ALA A 252 -30.95 -6.12 2.21
CA ALA A 252 -31.32 -6.21 0.81
C ALA A 252 -30.18 -6.88 -0.01
N ASP A 253 -30.51 -7.21 -1.26
CA ASP A 253 -29.53 -7.67 -2.26
C ASP A 253 -28.57 -6.53 -2.67
N ASP A 254 -27.45 -6.91 -3.29
CA ASP A 254 -26.45 -5.96 -3.77
C ASP A 254 -26.94 -5.19 -5.00
N ILE A 255 -26.88 -3.86 -4.94
CA ILE A 255 -27.34 -2.99 -6.02
C ILE A 255 -26.17 -2.72 -6.97
N PHE A 256 -26.29 -3.15 -8.23
CA PHE A 256 -25.29 -2.92 -9.26
C PHE A 256 -25.82 -1.95 -10.33
N ALA A 257 -25.00 -0.98 -10.71
CA ALA A 257 -25.30 0.00 -11.76
C ALA A 257 -24.14 0.06 -12.78
N PRO A 258 -24.39 0.29 -14.09
CA PRO A 258 -23.32 0.48 -15.08
C PRO A 258 -22.31 1.57 -14.66
N LEU A 259 -21.02 1.40 -14.98
CA LEU A 259 -19.96 2.34 -14.57
C LEU A 259 -20.16 3.77 -15.13
N ASP A 260 -20.82 3.88 -16.29
CA ASP A 260 -21.20 5.12 -16.97
C ASP A 260 -22.57 5.67 -16.55
N THR A 261 -23.17 5.12 -15.48
CA THR A 261 -24.42 5.64 -14.91
C THR A 261 -24.26 7.11 -14.50
N THR A 262 -25.20 7.94 -14.94
CA THR A 262 -25.26 9.38 -14.66
C THR A 262 -26.58 9.81 -14.01
N ASP A 263 -27.60 8.95 -14.04
CA ASP A 263 -28.85 9.11 -13.29
C ASP A 263 -28.96 7.96 -12.29
N PHE A 264 -28.95 8.30 -10.99
CA PHE A 264 -29.00 7.33 -9.91
C PHE A 264 -30.37 7.23 -9.22
N THR A 265 -31.38 7.95 -9.73
CA THR A 265 -32.73 8.09 -9.14
C THR A 265 -33.35 6.74 -8.73
N THR A 266 -33.33 5.74 -9.62
CA THR A 266 -33.95 4.43 -9.37
C THR A 266 -33.14 3.53 -8.42
N TYR A 267 -31.84 3.77 -8.27
CA TYR A 267 -31.00 3.03 -7.33
C TYR A 267 -31.11 3.63 -5.93
N MET A 268 -31.25 4.95 -5.82
CA MET A 268 -31.51 5.65 -4.56
C MET A 268 -32.90 5.31 -4.00
N GLU A 269 -33.92 5.13 -4.85
CA GLU A 269 -35.21 4.57 -4.45
C GLU A 269 -35.08 3.15 -3.85
N GLN A 270 -34.25 2.28 -4.43
CA GLN A 270 -34.00 0.94 -3.88
C GLN A 270 -33.29 0.99 -2.52
N ILE A 271 -32.31 1.89 -2.37
CA ILE A 271 -31.60 2.14 -1.11
C ILE A 271 -32.57 2.63 -0.03
N ALA A 272 -33.36 3.67 -0.32
CA ALA A 272 -34.33 4.23 0.63
C ALA A 272 -35.37 3.20 1.10
N ASN A 273 -35.82 2.32 0.19
CA ASN A 273 -36.81 1.27 0.50
C ASN A 273 -36.19 0.04 1.20
N SER A 274 -34.87 -0.05 1.35
CA SER A 274 -34.19 -1.21 1.99
C SER A 274 -34.43 -1.32 3.49
N GLY A 275 -34.72 -0.21 4.18
CA GLY A 275 -34.83 -0.15 5.63
C GLY A 275 -33.50 -0.36 6.38
N ALA A 276 -32.35 -0.23 5.72
CA ALA A 276 -31.04 -0.27 6.36
C ALA A 276 -30.74 1.01 7.17
N GLU A 277 -29.89 0.90 8.19
CA GLU A 277 -29.37 2.06 8.93
C GLU A 277 -28.30 2.83 8.13
N SER A 278 -27.56 2.11 7.27
CA SER A 278 -26.49 2.66 6.44
C SER A 278 -26.47 2.03 5.04
N TYR A 279 -26.05 2.82 4.05
CA TYR A 279 -25.81 2.35 2.69
C TYR A 279 -24.32 2.46 2.37
N ILE A 280 -23.71 1.35 1.95
CA ILE A 280 -22.31 1.30 1.56
C ILE A 280 -22.16 1.69 0.09
N VAL A 281 -21.24 2.61 -0.21
CA VAL A 281 -20.97 3.08 -1.58
C VAL A 281 -19.55 2.69 -1.98
N SER A 282 -19.44 1.75 -2.92
CA SER A 282 -18.17 1.34 -3.52
C SER A 282 -18.06 1.90 -4.93
N TRP A 283 -17.73 3.19 -5.09
CA TRP A 283 -17.66 3.84 -6.40
C TRP A 283 -16.39 4.67 -6.58
N ALA A 284 -15.88 4.74 -7.82
CA ALA A 284 -14.69 5.49 -8.19
C ALA A 284 -14.93 6.29 -9.48
N GLY A 285 -14.33 7.48 -9.60
CA GLY A 285 -14.39 8.30 -10.80
C GLY A 285 -15.74 9.00 -11.01
N GLY A 286 -16.01 9.35 -12.27
CA GLY A 286 -17.06 10.33 -12.64
C GLY A 286 -18.49 10.04 -12.14
N GLY A 287 -18.86 8.78 -11.89
CA GLY A 287 -20.20 8.41 -11.41
C GLY A 287 -20.47 8.70 -9.92
N PHE A 288 -19.44 8.93 -9.10
CA PHE A 288 -19.64 9.20 -7.66
C PHE A 288 -20.40 10.51 -7.40
N VAL A 289 -20.11 11.55 -8.18
CA VAL A 289 -20.75 12.89 -8.08
C VAL A 289 -22.27 12.81 -8.32
N PRO A 290 -22.78 12.27 -9.45
CA PRO A 290 -24.22 12.13 -9.66
C PRO A 290 -24.89 11.14 -8.70
N LEU A 291 -24.19 10.09 -8.24
CA LEU A 291 -24.70 9.16 -7.21
C LEU A 291 -25.03 9.91 -5.92
N MET A 292 -24.06 10.66 -5.38
CA MET A 292 -24.25 11.43 -4.15
C MET A 292 -25.24 12.59 -4.31
N GLN A 293 -25.35 13.18 -5.51
CA GLN A 293 -26.37 14.19 -5.79
C GLN A 293 -27.78 13.59 -5.71
N ALA A 294 -28.02 12.44 -6.35
CA ALA A 294 -29.31 11.75 -6.29
C ALA A 294 -29.67 11.31 -4.85
N ALA A 295 -28.69 10.81 -4.09
CA ALA A 295 -28.87 10.43 -2.68
C ALA A 295 -29.36 11.62 -1.82
N LYS A 296 -28.82 12.80 -2.08
CA LYS A 296 -29.21 14.04 -1.40
C LYS A 296 -30.57 14.56 -1.86
N ASP A 297 -30.82 14.61 -3.16
CA ASP A 297 -32.07 15.16 -3.72
C ASP A 297 -33.31 14.32 -3.37
N GLN A 298 -33.12 13.01 -3.13
CA GLN A 298 -34.18 12.11 -2.63
C GLN A 298 -34.25 11.98 -1.09
N GLY A 299 -33.37 12.65 -0.33
CA GLY A 299 -33.37 12.58 1.14
C GLY A 299 -32.84 11.26 1.73
N VAL A 300 -32.13 10.46 0.95
CA VAL A 300 -31.43 9.25 1.45
C VAL A 300 -30.41 9.63 2.51
N THR A 301 -29.67 10.72 2.30
CA THR A 301 -28.69 11.26 3.26
C THR A 301 -29.29 11.73 4.58
N ASP A 302 -30.59 11.98 4.63
CA ASP A 302 -31.29 12.50 5.81
C ASP A 302 -31.86 11.37 6.69
N THR A 303 -31.94 10.16 6.14
CA THR A 303 -32.57 8.99 6.77
C THR A 303 -31.63 7.80 6.95
N MET A 304 -30.55 7.72 6.17
CA MET A 304 -29.57 6.63 6.20
C MET A 304 -28.14 7.19 6.23
N ALA A 305 -27.24 6.54 6.96
CA ALA A 305 -25.84 6.94 7.02
C ALA A 305 -25.04 6.45 5.80
N LEU A 306 -24.18 7.31 5.24
CA LEU A 306 -23.21 6.92 4.22
C LEU A 306 -22.11 6.04 4.85
N GLY A 307 -22.06 4.77 4.46
CA GLY A 307 -20.97 3.85 4.74
C GLY A 307 -19.94 3.91 3.62
N ALA A 308 -19.12 4.96 3.58
CA ALA A 308 -18.03 5.03 2.61
C ALA A 308 -16.71 5.44 3.26
N THR A 309 -15.62 4.82 2.79
CA THR A 309 -14.25 5.33 2.97
C THR A 309 -14.20 6.81 2.63
N PHE A 310 -13.33 7.57 3.29
CA PHE A 310 -13.04 8.93 2.85
C PHE A 310 -12.42 8.93 1.45
N ILE A 311 -12.91 9.84 0.62
CA ILE A 311 -12.58 9.95 -0.81
C ILE A 311 -11.44 10.93 -1.07
N ASP A 312 -11.16 11.20 -2.34
CA ASP A 312 -10.09 12.12 -2.75
C ASP A 312 -10.31 13.55 -2.22
N ASN A 313 -9.20 14.26 -2.04
CA ASN A 313 -9.17 15.58 -1.42
C ASN A 313 -9.95 16.65 -2.22
N THR A 314 -10.21 16.42 -3.50
CA THR A 314 -10.94 17.36 -4.37
C THR A 314 -12.44 17.25 -4.18
N LEU A 315 -12.95 16.03 -3.95
CA LEU A 315 -14.38 15.76 -3.76
C LEU A 315 -14.85 15.86 -2.30
N MET A 316 -13.94 15.73 -1.32
CA MET A 316 -14.26 15.88 0.12
C MET A 316 -15.02 17.18 0.47
N PRO A 317 -14.64 18.39 0.00
CA PRO A 317 -15.39 19.63 0.23
C PRO A 317 -16.82 19.65 -0.31
N VAL A 318 -17.12 18.84 -1.34
CA VAL A 318 -18.42 18.80 -2.00
C VAL A 318 -19.41 17.91 -1.23
N TRP A 319 -18.93 16.76 -0.72
CA TRP A 319 -19.80 15.69 -0.23
C TRP A 319 -19.78 15.48 1.27
N TYR A 320 -18.66 15.74 1.95
CA TYR A 320 -18.48 15.38 3.36
C TYR A 320 -18.69 16.54 4.34
N GLY A 321 -19.19 17.70 3.87
CA GLY A 321 -19.50 18.85 4.74
C GLY A 321 -20.48 18.55 5.87
N ASN A 322 -21.49 17.72 5.60
CA ASN A 322 -22.45 17.25 6.62
C ASN A 322 -21.92 16.07 7.46
N ALA A 323 -20.78 15.47 7.07
CA ALA A 323 -20.14 14.35 7.76
C ALA A 323 -18.97 14.80 8.67
N VAL A 324 -18.75 16.11 8.85
CA VAL A 324 -17.71 16.62 9.76
C VAL A 324 -17.96 16.10 11.19
N GLY A 325 -16.92 15.55 11.81
CA GLY A 325 -16.96 14.82 13.08
C GLY A 325 -17.02 13.31 12.93
N SER A 326 -17.36 12.78 11.75
CA SER A 326 -17.35 11.34 11.47
C SER A 326 -15.94 10.73 11.54
N THR A 327 -15.89 9.42 11.75
CA THR A 327 -14.66 8.61 11.72
C THR A 327 -14.87 7.46 10.76
N SER A 328 -13.95 7.26 9.82
CA SER A 328 -14.04 6.23 8.76
C SER A 328 -12.64 5.83 8.30
N GLY A 329 -12.58 4.78 7.49
CA GLY A 329 -11.37 4.34 6.82
C GLY A 329 -10.96 5.26 5.67
N ILE A 330 -9.65 5.34 5.41
CA ILE A 330 -9.08 5.87 4.17
C ILE A 330 -7.93 4.97 3.73
N ILE A 331 -7.76 4.84 2.42
CA ILE A 331 -6.68 4.06 1.79
C ILE A 331 -5.29 4.61 2.14
N TYR A 332 -5.16 5.93 1.99
CA TYR A 332 -3.96 6.71 2.26
C TYR A 332 -4.38 8.18 2.37
N HIS A 333 -3.81 8.88 3.35
CA HIS A 333 -3.82 10.33 3.39
C HIS A 333 -2.42 10.80 3.75
N TYR A 334 -1.90 11.81 3.06
CA TYR A 334 -0.51 12.24 3.22
C TYR A 334 -0.15 12.69 4.64
N SER A 335 -1.13 13.13 5.44
CA SER A 335 -0.92 13.52 6.83
C SER A 335 -0.82 12.35 7.82
N ALA A 336 -1.18 11.12 7.44
CA ALA A 336 -1.26 9.97 8.36
C ALA A 336 0.12 9.28 8.59
N PRO A 337 0.79 8.70 7.57
CA PRO A 337 2.10 8.08 7.78
C PRO A 337 3.18 9.10 8.18
N LYS A 338 4.13 8.65 9.02
CA LYS A 338 5.26 9.43 9.52
C LYS A 338 6.57 8.69 9.24
N ASN A 339 7.07 8.84 8.02
CA ASN A 339 8.33 8.25 7.57
C ASN A 339 8.98 9.11 6.46
N PRO A 340 10.30 8.97 6.23
CA PRO A 340 11.01 9.81 5.24
C PRO A 340 10.53 9.67 3.79
N ILE A 341 9.90 8.54 3.43
CA ILE A 341 9.42 8.27 2.08
C ILE A 341 8.12 9.04 1.81
N ASN A 342 7.21 9.06 2.79
CA ASN A 342 6.04 9.93 2.78
C ASN A 342 6.44 11.41 2.79
N ASP A 343 7.41 11.79 3.63
CA ASP A 343 7.91 13.16 3.68
C ASP A 343 8.50 13.61 2.33
N PHE A 344 9.21 12.71 1.62
CA PHE A 344 9.69 12.96 0.26
C PHE A 344 8.53 13.13 -0.74
N LEU A 345 7.53 12.25 -0.70
CA LEU A 345 6.36 12.30 -1.57
C LEU A 345 5.59 13.63 -1.38
N VAL A 346 5.30 14.01 -0.13
CA VAL A 346 4.64 15.28 0.22
C VAL A 346 5.45 16.49 -0.25
N LYS A 347 6.74 16.53 0.10
CA LYS A 347 7.63 17.66 -0.21
C LYS A 347 7.73 17.93 -1.71
N ASN A 348 7.69 16.90 -2.55
CA ASN A 348 7.87 17.04 -3.99
C ASN A 348 6.55 17.16 -4.77
N THR A 349 5.44 16.57 -4.31
CA THR A 349 4.18 16.63 -5.07
C THR A 349 3.58 18.03 -5.09
N LYS A 350 3.45 18.71 -3.94
CA LYS A 350 2.82 20.04 -3.85
C LYS A 350 3.48 21.12 -4.73
N PRO A 351 4.81 21.36 -4.69
CA PRO A 351 5.41 22.43 -5.50
C PRO A 351 5.41 22.12 -7.01
N ARG A 352 5.41 20.85 -7.41
CA ARG A 352 5.52 20.45 -8.83
C ARG A 352 4.14 20.30 -9.50
N TYR A 353 3.13 19.81 -8.77
CA TYR A 353 1.81 19.47 -9.29
C TYR A 353 0.67 20.32 -8.71
N GLY A 354 0.92 21.16 -7.69
CA GLY A 354 -0.06 22.07 -7.10
C GLY A 354 -1.02 21.44 -6.08
N VAL A 355 -0.96 20.12 -5.92
CA VAL A 355 -1.83 19.31 -5.04
C VAL A 355 -0.99 18.53 -4.02
N ASN A 356 -1.55 18.19 -2.86
CA ASN A 356 -0.92 17.25 -1.95
C ASN A 356 -1.13 15.80 -2.45
N PRO A 357 -0.28 14.83 -2.03
CA PRO A 357 -0.49 13.42 -2.35
C PRO A 357 -1.83 12.92 -1.80
N ASP A 358 -2.44 11.98 -2.51
CA ASP A 358 -3.82 11.54 -2.31
C ASP A 358 -3.92 10.02 -2.51
N LEU A 359 -5.11 9.42 -2.38
CA LEU A 359 -5.44 7.99 -2.21
C LEU A 359 -4.55 6.93 -2.91
N PHE A 360 -3.97 7.27 -4.05
CA PHE A 360 -3.27 6.35 -4.97
C PHE A 360 -1.79 6.71 -5.18
N ASP A 361 -1.30 7.84 -4.66
CA ASP A 361 0.11 8.22 -4.79
C ASP A 361 1.04 7.25 -4.03
N ALA A 362 0.58 6.67 -2.93
CA ALA A 362 1.34 5.62 -2.24
C ALA A 362 1.56 4.39 -3.13
N ASP A 363 0.53 3.96 -3.89
CA ASP A 363 0.57 2.74 -4.71
C ASP A 363 1.57 2.88 -5.88
N GLY A 364 1.57 4.02 -6.57
CA GLY A 364 2.49 4.31 -7.67
C GLY A 364 3.93 4.48 -7.22
N MET A 365 4.18 5.15 -6.09
CA MET A 365 5.52 5.23 -5.50
C MET A 365 6.01 3.86 -5.02
N ASN A 366 5.14 3.05 -4.40
CA ASN A 366 5.46 1.67 -4.02
C ASN A 366 5.84 0.81 -5.25
N ALA A 367 5.15 0.96 -6.39
CA ALA A 367 5.45 0.20 -7.60
C ALA A 367 6.86 0.49 -8.14
N ALA A 368 7.29 1.75 -8.11
CA ALA A 368 8.65 2.15 -8.49
C ALA A 368 9.71 1.59 -7.52
N ILE A 369 9.45 1.66 -6.20
CA ILE A 369 10.37 1.12 -5.19
C ILE A 369 10.49 -0.40 -5.33
N MET A 370 9.37 -1.13 -5.39
CA MET A 370 9.34 -2.59 -5.57
C MET A 370 10.11 -3.02 -6.81
N LEU A 371 9.93 -2.32 -7.94
CA LEU A 371 10.63 -2.59 -9.19
C LEU A 371 12.15 -2.47 -9.02
N VAL A 372 12.63 -1.40 -8.40
CA VAL A 372 14.07 -1.15 -8.26
C VAL A 372 14.72 -2.04 -7.18
N GLU A 373 14.02 -2.36 -6.10
CA GLU A 373 14.50 -3.35 -5.11
C GLU A 373 14.53 -4.76 -5.71
N ALA A 374 13.55 -5.15 -6.55
CA ALA A 374 13.60 -6.41 -7.29
C ALA A 374 14.84 -6.49 -8.20
N LEU A 375 15.11 -5.42 -8.96
CA LEU A 375 16.30 -5.34 -9.82
C LEU A 375 17.62 -5.41 -9.04
N LYS A 376 17.71 -4.78 -7.86
CA LYS A 376 18.88 -4.90 -6.98
C LYS A 376 19.09 -6.35 -6.53
N LEU A 377 18.03 -7.02 -6.06
CA LEU A 377 18.10 -8.42 -5.61
C LEU A 377 18.45 -9.40 -6.74
N THR A 378 18.07 -9.11 -7.99
CA THR A 378 18.46 -9.91 -9.16
C THR A 378 19.79 -9.48 -9.80
N SER A 379 20.50 -8.49 -9.26
CA SER A 379 21.68 -7.87 -9.90
C SER A 379 21.43 -7.43 -11.36
N GLY A 380 20.22 -6.94 -11.65
CA GLY A 380 19.82 -6.49 -12.98
C GLY A 380 19.32 -7.58 -13.93
N ASP A 381 19.19 -8.84 -13.51
CA ASP A 381 18.49 -9.87 -14.29
C ASP A 381 16.98 -9.56 -14.32
N THR A 382 16.49 -9.20 -15.50
CA THR A 382 15.10 -8.82 -15.76
C THR A 382 14.22 -9.98 -16.24
N SER A 383 14.75 -11.21 -16.26
CA SER A 383 13.95 -12.38 -16.63
C SER A 383 12.82 -12.60 -15.61
N GLY A 384 11.63 -12.95 -16.11
CA GLY A 384 10.46 -13.12 -15.24
C GLY A 384 10.71 -14.12 -14.11
N ALA A 385 11.41 -15.23 -14.37
CA ALA A 385 11.75 -16.21 -13.34
C ALA A 385 12.67 -15.65 -12.23
N ALA A 386 13.62 -14.76 -12.56
CA ALA A 386 14.48 -14.12 -11.57
C ALA A 386 13.69 -13.11 -10.72
N LEU A 387 12.89 -12.26 -11.37
CA LEU A 387 12.08 -11.24 -10.69
C LEU A 387 10.99 -11.84 -9.81
N ILE A 388 10.22 -12.82 -10.30
CA ILE A 388 9.17 -13.53 -9.52
C ILE A 388 9.77 -14.07 -8.21
N LYS A 389 10.91 -14.76 -8.31
CA LYS A 389 11.60 -15.42 -7.19
C LYS A 389 12.02 -14.44 -6.08
N VAL A 390 12.37 -13.20 -6.41
CA VAL A 390 12.77 -12.19 -5.40
C VAL A 390 11.58 -11.35 -4.91
N MET A 391 10.50 -11.26 -5.69
CA MET A 391 9.29 -10.52 -5.33
C MET A 391 8.36 -11.33 -4.42
N GLU A 392 8.26 -12.66 -4.58
CA GLU A 392 7.57 -13.53 -3.61
C GLU A 392 8.24 -13.42 -2.23
N GLY A 393 7.51 -12.89 -1.23
CA GLY A 393 8.03 -12.69 0.13
C GLY A 393 8.88 -11.42 0.31
N MET A 394 8.96 -10.55 -0.70
CA MET A 394 9.71 -9.29 -0.61
C MET A 394 9.15 -8.37 0.49
N THR A 395 10.05 -7.72 1.23
CA THR A 395 9.72 -6.62 2.14
C THR A 395 10.48 -5.37 1.72
N PHE A 396 9.80 -4.22 1.63
CA PHE A 396 10.41 -2.92 1.34
C PHE A 396 9.68 -1.79 2.09
N GLU A 397 10.35 -0.66 2.29
CA GLU A 397 9.72 0.54 2.87
C GLU A 397 9.11 1.41 1.77
N GLY A 398 7.88 1.89 2.00
CA GLY A 398 7.17 2.81 1.11
C GLY A 398 6.55 4.00 1.86
N PRO A 399 5.76 4.87 1.20
CA PRO A 399 5.09 5.99 1.86
C PRO A 399 4.18 5.56 3.03
N LYS A 400 3.69 4.32 3.01
CA LYS A 400 2.83 3.74 4.05
C LYS A 400 3.62 2.93 5.10
N GLY A 401 4.94 3.06 5.14
CA GLY A 401 5.83 2.21 5.94
C GLY A 401 6.11 0.88 5.24
N THR A 402 6.37 -0.16 6.03
CA THR A 402 6.73 -1.50 5.54
C THR A 402 5.63 -2.13 4.70
N ILE A 403 5.94 -2.45 3.44
CA ILE A 403 5.13 -3.25 2.52
C ILE A 403 5.70 -4.67 2.49
N TYR A 404 4.83 -5.67 2.59
CA TYR A 404 5.19 -7.08 2.46
C TYR A 404 4.40 -7.73 1.33
N ILE A 405 5.10 -8.33 0.37
CA ILE A 405 4.50 -9.03 -0.77
C ILE A 405 4.27 -10.49 -0.38
N ARG A 406 3.01 -10.84 -0.13
CA ARG A 406 2.62 -12.18 0.33
C ARG A 406 2.93 -13.24 -0.74
N PRO A 407 3.77 -14.25 -0.48
CA PRO A 407 4.20 -15.20 -1.51
C PRO A 407 3.08 -16.13 -1.98
N GLU A 408 2.05 -16.37 -1.17
CA GLU A 408 0.93 -17.25 -1.53
C GLU A 408 0.17 -16.76 -2.77
N ASP A 409 -0.17 -15.47 -2.82
CA ASP A 409 -1.07 -14.86 -3.81
C ASP A 409 -0.62 -13.48 -4.35
N HIS A 410 0.57 -13.01 -3.97
CA HIS A 410 1.20 -11.76 -4.44
C HIS A 410 0.46 -10.47 -4.04
N VAL A 411 -0.34 -10.51 -2.97
CA VAL A 411 -0.95 -9.31 -2.37
C VAL A 411 0.08 -8.51 -1.56
N ALA A 412 0.08 -7.18 -1.73
CA ALA A 412 0.79 -6.27 -0.82
C ALA A 412 0.04 -6.12 0.51
N ILE A 413 0.56 -6.77 1.55
CA ILE A 413 0.18 -6.51 2.94
C ILE A 413 0.80 -5.18 3.35
N GLN A 414 -0.07 -4.25 3.72
CA GLN A 414 0.27 -2.85 3.95
C GLN A 414 -0.67 -2.25 4.99
N ASP A 415 -0.23 -1.17 5.62
CA ASP A 415 -1.06 -0.39 6.54
C ASP A 415 -2.23 0.27 5.81
N MET A 416 -3.31 0.56 6.52
CA MET A 416 -4.42 1.42 6.10
C MET A 416 -4.87 2.25 7.30
N TYR A 417 -5.54 3.38 7.07
CA TYR A 417 -5.75 4.36 8.13
C TYR A 417 -7.23 4.49 8.48
N ILE A 418 -7.51 4.66 9.78
CA ILE A 418 -8.77 5.19 10.28
C ILE A 418 -8.51 6.63 10.68
N LEU A 419 -9.28 7.54 10.10
CA LEU A 419 -9.18 8.98 10.36
C LEU A 419 -10.51 9.51 10.89
N LYS A 420 -10.46 10.71 11.48
CA LYS A 420 -11.65 11.47 11.86
C LYS A 420 -11.67 12.79 11.13
N LEU A 421 -12.79 13.10 10.49
CA LEU A 421 -12.97 14.32 9.71
C LEU A 421 -13.18 15.51 10.65
N LEU A 422 -12.27 16.49 10.62
CA LEU A 422 -12.35 17.71 11.42
C LEU A 422 -12.95 18.88 10.64
N ASN A 423 -12.70 18.96 9.35
CA ASN A 423 -13.17 20.02 8.46
C ASN A 423 -13.08 19.56 6.99
N VAL A 424 -13.68 20.32 6.07
CA VAL A 424 -13.53 20.11 4.61
C VAL A 424 -13.14 21.40 3.87
N THR A 425 -12.48 22.32 4.57
CA THR A 425 -12.22 23.69 4.08
C THR A 425 -10.76 24.14 4.19
N ASP A 426 -9.89 23.32 4.78
CA ASP A 426 -8.45 23.56 4.81
C ASP A 426 -7.88 23.53 3.38
N ALA A 427 -7.25 24.62 2.96
CA ALA A 427 -6.70 24.80 1.61
C ALA A 427 -5.54 23.85 1.28
N GLU A 428 -4.94 23.23 2.30
CA GLU A 428 -3.92 22.19 2.15
C GLU A 428 -4.50 20.77 2.23
N ALA A 429 -5.82 20.60 2.29
CA ALA A 429 -6.48 19.32 2.58
C ALA A 429 -6.11 18.74 3.96
N GLY A 430 -5.81 19.61 4.92
CA GLY A 430 -5.67 19.29 6.35
C GLY A 430 -7.00 18.91 7.03
N PHE A 431 -7.75 18.01 6.42
CA PHE A 431 -9.14 17.69 6.80
C PHE A 431 -9.24 16.82 8.06
N TYR A 432 -8.18 16.07 8.41
CA TYR A 432 -8.29 14.91 9.29
C TYR A 432 -7.42 14.93 10.56
N GLU A 433 -7.99 14.36 11.63
CA GLU A 433 -7.29 13.85 12.81
C GLU A 433 -6.97 12.35 12.61
N TYR A 434 -5.75 11.93 12.96
CA TYR A 434 -5.39 10.51 12.97
C TYR A 434 -6.10 9.80 14.13
N VAL A 435 -6.70 8.63 13.87
CA VAL A 435 -7.34 7.80 14.90
C VAL A 435 -6.58 6.49 15.10
N ASP A 436 -6.41 5.71 14.04
CA ASP A 436 -5.79 4.38 14.13
C ASP A 436 -5.15 3.94 12.80
N THR A 437 -4.31 2.91 12.86
CA THR A 437 -3.76 2.22 11.69
C THR A 437 -4.17 0.75 11.75
N THR A 438 -4.87 0.29 10.72
CA THR A 438 -5.12 -1.14 10.51
C THR A 438 -4.05 -1.71 9.59
N ARG A 439 -3.85 -3.03 9.61
CA ARG A 439 -2.98 -3.73 8.66
C ARG A 439 -3.73 -4.97 8.15
N PRO A 440 -4.71 -4.80 7.24
CA PRO A 440 -5.63 -5.87 6.89
C PRO A 440 -4.94 -6.96 6.06
N GLU A 441 -5.07 -8.20 6.55
CA GLU A 441 -4.64 -9.42 5.87
C GLU A 441 -5.86 -10.11 5.21
N PRO A 442 -6.06 -9.95 3.89
CA PRO A 442 -7.23 -10.50 3.20
C PRO A 442 -7.15 -12.03 3.10
N PRO A 443 -8.28 -12.74 2.92
CA PRO A 443 -8.28 -14.18 2.69
C PRO A 443 -7.55 -14.54 1.39
N CYS A 444 -7.15 -15.80 1.25
CA CYS A 444 -6.65 -16.35 0.00
C CYS A 444 -7.82 -16.65 -0.94
N LEU A 445 -7.81 -16.05 -2.13
CA LEU A 445 -8.89 -16.13 -3.12
C LEU A 445 -8.50 -16.88 -4.40
N LEU A 446 -7.37 -17.60 -4.34
CA LEU A 446 -6.86 -18.39 -5.45
C LEU A 446 -7.89 -19.44 -5.90
N PRO A 447 -7.92 -19.82 -7.19
CA PRO A 447 -8.78 -20.91 -7.66
C PRO A 447 -8.43 -22.24 -6.96
N GLU A 448 -9.39 -23.16 -6.87
CA GLU A 448 -9.22 -24.44 -6.13
C GLU A 448 -7.99 -25.26 -6.59
N ALA A 449 -7.62 -25.17 -7.87
CA ALA A 449 -6.40 -25.80 -8.41
C ALA A 449 -5.09 -25.28 -7.79
N LEU A 450 -5.09 -24.06 -7.23
CA LEU A 450 -3.97 -23.39 -6.58
C LEU A 450 -4.13 -23.25 -5.07
N LYS A 451 -5.22 -23.77 -4.47
CA LYS A 451 -5.50 -23.71 -3.03
C LYS A 451 -4.36 -24.18 -2.12
N ALA A 452 -3.53 -25.11 -2.60
CA ALA A 452 -2.33 -25.54 -1.88
C ALA A 452 -1.31 -24.40 -1.66
N ARG A 453 -1.28 -23.37 -2.52
CA ARG A 453 -0.48 -22.15 -2.30
C ARG A 453 -0.96 -21.36 -1.09
N CYS A 454 -2.25 -21.40 -0.74
CA CYS A 454 -2.82 -20.59 0.35
C CYS A 454 -2.30 -20.92 1.75
N GLY A 455 -1.58 -22.03 1.95
CA GLY A 455 -0.99 -22.40 3.24
C GLY A 455 -2.03 -22.47 4.36
N SER A 456 -1.87 -21.60 5.37
CA SER A 456 -2.77 -21.47 6.52
C SER A 456 -3.75 -20.30 6.45
N LEU A 457 -3.81 -19.58 5.32
CA LEU A 457 -4.71 -18.44 5.14
C LEU A 457 -6.18 -18.90 5.12
N PRO A 458 -7.13 -18.09 5.64
CA PRO A 458 -8.56 -18.30 5.39
C PRO A 458 -8.82 -18.35 3.87
N TYR A 459 -9.52 -19.38 3.41
CA TYR A 459 -9.73 -19.62 1.98
C TYR A 459 -11.14 -19.21 1.55
N GLY A 460 -11.25 -18.48 0.43
CA GLY A 460 -12.50 -18.04 -0.19
C GLY A 460 -13.22 -16.87 0.51
N ASN A 461 -13.18 -16.82 1.84
CA ASN A 461 -13.71 -15.73 2.67
C ASN A 461 -12.91 -15.59 3.98
N LEU A 462 -13.12 -14.49 4.70
CA LEU A 462 -12.44 -14.15 5.96
C LEU A 462 -12.65 -15.19 7.07
N SER A 463 -13.76 -15.94 7.04
CA SER A 463 -14.04 -17.00 8.02
C SER A 463 -13.41 -18.36 7.66
N GLY A 464 -12.95 -18.54 6.42
CA GLY A 464 -12.38 -19.78 5.89
C GLY A 464 -13.38 -20.95 5.79
N LYS A 465 -14.68 -20.68 5.67
CA LYS A 465 -15.78 -21.68 5.69
C LYS A 465 -16.46 -21.84 4.34
#